data_AF-A0AAD6A8P8-F1
#
_entry.id   AF-A0AAD6A8P8-F1
#
_cell.length_a   1.000
_cell.length_b   1.000
_cell.length_c   1.000
_cell.angle_alpha   90.00
_cell.angle_beta   90.00
_cell.angle_gamma   90.00
#
_symmetry.space_group_name_H-M   'P 1'
#
loop_
_entity.id
_entity.type
_entity.pdbx_description
1 polymer ?
#
loop_
_entity_poly.entity_id
_entity_poly.type
_entity_poly.pdbx_seq_one_letter_code
_entity_poly.pdbx_strand_id
1 'polypeptide(L)'
;MSGGSTKARNKKSENRQEASTAMATPQANLDSISKQIEAMRSELKTDLTIFKEDIATQIKNELTEFKEDINQKLVKIHTEVGQQNDKIDAVVNRTEEFELWSTEAKSDMQEIIKEHKFMTEKLDDLESRSRRNNLRIYGIPEDAELKSDTVAMFVDKWLRDELSIETDLQIQRAHRALAPKPKSGQPPRSIILNFLQFHVKEMDLKRAWEKKTVKLGDNRIYFDHDYTARILLQRKAYAGVKKILKGEGIRFQTPLNKMRIHWANGMKTYNSAEEAASDMRGRGHEVEDTTATRGSAGRGGLKSTGIETWTRVGNNRTTQTGKRARGLLREF
;
A
#
# COMPACT_ATOMS: atom_id res chain seq x y z
N MET A 1 82.88 -8.76 -39.20
CA MET A 1 82.49 -8.44 -40.59
C MET A 1 83.29 -9.31 -41.53
N SER A 2 82.65 -9.78 -42.61
CA SER A 2 83.18 -9.65 -43.96
C SER A 2 84.69 -9.64 -44.09
N GLY A 3 85.20 -10.59 -44.87
CA GLY A 3 86.45 -10.40 -45.58
C GLY A 3 86.44 -9.03 -46.26
N GLY A 4 87.45 -8.25 -45.87
CA GLY A 4 88.27 -7.41 -46.72
C GLY A 4 89.67 -7.44 -46.11
N SER A 5 90.65 -7.93 -46.89
CA SER A 5 92.12 -7.84 -46.70
C SER A 5 92.75 -8.55 -45.48
N THR A 6 93.90 -9.22 -45.53
CA THR A 6 94.98 -9.31 -46.54
C THR A 6 95.97 -10.41 -46.15
N LYS A 7 96.62 -11.00 -47.16
CA LYS A 7 98.00 -11.56 -47.19
C LYS A 7 98.41 -12.64 -46.16
N ALA A 8 98.46 -13.87 -46.68
CA ALA A 8 99.66 -14.70 -46.84
C ALA A 8 100.65 -14.81 -45.67
N ARG A 9 100.86 -16.04 -45.16
CA ARG A 9 102.14 -16.75 -45.35
C ARG A 9 101.99 -18.24 -45.02
N ASN A 10 102.23 -19.05 -46.05
CA ASN A 10 102.42 -20.48 -46.01
C ASN A 10 103.69 -20.82 -45.21
N LYS A 11 103.64 -21.81 -44.31
CA LYS A 11 104.84 -22.57 -43.92
C LYS A 11 104.49 -24.03 -43.65
N LYS A 12 104.95 -24.84 -44.59
CA LYS A 12 105.00 -26.29 -44.64
C LYS A 12 106.18 -26.78 -43.79
N SER A 13 105.97 -27.81 -42.99
CA SER A 13 106.98 -28.79 -42.56
C SER A 13 106.21 -29.94 -41.89
N GLU A 14 105.91 -31.01 -42.62
CA GLU A 14 106.73 -32.23 -42.63
C GLU A 14 107.08 -32.69 -41.22
N ASN A 15 106.35 -33.69 -40.73
CA ASN A 15 107.03 -34.86 -40.20
C ASN A 15 106.24 -36.13 -40.53
N ARG A 16 106.94 -37.07 -41.14
CA ARG A 16 106.48 -38.35 -41.64
C ARG A 16 107.15 -39.39 -40.74
N GLN A 17 106.36 -40.17 -40.02
CA GLN A 17 106.79 -41.47 -39.52
C GLN A 17 105.70 -42.49 -39.82
N GLU A 18 105.97 -43.27 -40.87
CA GLU A 18 105.59 -44.67 -41.03
C GLU A 18 106.09 -45.45 -39.79
N ALA A 19 105.58 -46.58 -39.31
CA ALA A 19 104.72 -47.61 -39.85
C ALA A 19 104.14 -48.43 -38.67
N SER A 20 102.95 -49.01 -38.82
CA SER A 20 102.79 -50.47 -38.77
C SER A 20 101.31 -50.83 -38.93
N THR A 21 101.05 -51.63 -39.95
CA THR A 21 99.77 -52.29 -40.18
C THR A 21 99.85 -53.70 -39.60
N ALA A 22 98.70 -54.19 -39.14
CA ALA A 22 98.36 -55.57 -38.76
C ALA A 22 98.55 -55.95 -37.29
N MET A 23 97.48 -55.83 -36.50
CA MET A 23 96.50 -56.91 -36.26
C MET A 23 95.63 -56.50 -35.06
N ALA A 24 94.42 -56.03 -35.33
CA ALA A 24 93.44 -55.81 -34.26
C ALA A 24 92.96 -57.17 -33.74
N THR A 25 93.32 -57.48 -32.50
CA THR A 25 92.77 -58.61 -31.74
C THR A 25 91.28 -58.34 -31.44
N PRO A 26 90.40 -59.36 -31.48
CA PRO A 26 88.98 -59.22 -31.13
C PRO A 26 88.77 -58.59 -29.74
N GLN A 27 89.74 -58.78 -28.84
CA GLN A 27 89.77 -58.26 -27.48
C GLN A 27 89.88 -56.72 -27.40
N ALA A 28 90.65 -56.08 -28.28
CA ALA A 28 90.81 -54.62 -28.29
C ALA A 28 89.55 -53.89 -28.80
N ASN A 29 88.83 -54.51 -29.75
CA ASN A 29 87.51 -54.02 -30.19
C ASN A 29 86.44 -54.22 -29.12
N LEU A 30 86.47 -55.35 -28.40
CA LEU A 30 85.60 -55.61 -27.23
C LEU A 30 85.85 -54.62 -26.08
N ASP A 31 87.11 -54.31 -25.77
CA ASP A 31 87.46 -53.32 -24.73
C ASP A 31 87.08 -51.89 -25.12
N SER A 32 87.19 -51.54 -26.41
CA SER A 32 86.70 -50.26 -26.93
C SER A 32 85.17 -50.14 -26.85
N ILE A 33 84.44 -51.21 -27.17
CA ILE A 33 82.97 -51.27 -27.04
C ILE A 33 82.56 -51.23 -25.56
N SER A 34 83.27 -51.94 -24.67
CA SER A 34 83.00 -51.92 -23.23
C SER A 34 83.21 -50.52 -22.63
N LYS A 35 84.28 -49.81 -23.02
CA LYS A 35 84.51 -48.40 -22.64
C LYS A 35 83.43 -47.46 -23.16
N GLN A 36 82.95 -47.66 -24.39
CA GLN A 36 81.82 -46.89 -24.94
C GLN A 36 80.50 -47.17 -24.20
N ILE A 37 80.24 -48.43 -23.82
CA ILE A 37 79.07 -48.81 -23.02
C ILE A 37 79.14 -48.20 -21.63
N GLU A 38 80.31 -48.19 -20.99
CA GLU A 38 80.52 -47.55 -19.68
C GLU A 38 80.37 -46.03 -19.77
N ALA A 39 80.89 -45.40 -20.82
CA ALA A 39 80.69 -43.98 -21.09
C ALA A 39 79.21 -43.65 -21.29
N MET A 40 78.50 -44.38 -22.17
CA MET A 40 77.05 -44.23 -22.36
C MET A 40 76.29 -44.45 -21.04
N ARG A 41 76.65 -45.47 -20.26
CA ARG A 41 75.98 -45.76 -18.97
C ARG A 41 76.22 -44.64 -17.97
N SER A 42 77.40 -44.00 -18.00
CA SER A 42 77.70 -42.83 -17.17
C SER A 42 76.89 -41.61 -17.60
N GLU A 43 76.79 -41.32 -18.91
CA GLU A 43 75.97 -40.25 -19.48
C GLU A 43 74.48 -40.45 -19.18
N LEU A 44 73.96 -41.66 -19.39
CA LEU A 44 72.56 -41.97 -19.12
C LEU A 44 72.23 -41.83 -17.64
N LYS A 45 73.19 -42.13 -16.76
CA LYS A 45 73.04 -41.95 -15.32
C LYS A 45 73.07 -40.47 -14.93
N THR A 46 73.94 -39.67 -15.56
CA THR A 46 73.96 -38.21 -15.35
C THR A 46 72.68 -37.56 -15.85
N ASP A 47 72.18 -37.96 -17.02
CA ASP A 47 70.92 -37.47 -17.59
C ASP A 47 69.72 -37.85 -16.71
N LEU A 48 69.70 -39.07 -16.17
CA LEU A 48 68.67 -39.50 -15.22
C LEU A 48 68.71 -38.69 -13.92
N THR A 49 69.91 -38.35 -13.43
CA THR A 49 70.03 -37.50 -12.24
C THR A 49 69.57 -36.07 -12.51
N ILE A 50 69.97 -35.49 -13.65
CA ILE A 50 69.56 -34.15 -14.07
C ILE A 50 68.04 -34.10 -14.26
N PHE A 51 67.47 -35.06 -14.98
CA PHE A 51 66.03 -35.15 -15.22
C PHE A 51 65.23 -35.30 -13.92
N LYS A 52 65.71 -36.12 -12.98
CA LYS A 52 65.08 -36.27 -11.66
C LYS A 52 65.12 -34.98 -10.86
N GLU A 53 66.25 -34.26 -10.89
CA GLU A 53 66.38 -32.96 -10.25
C GLU A 53 65.45 -31.92 -10.89
N ASP A 54 65.36 -31.90 -12.22
CA ASP A 54 64.52 -30.95 -12.96
C ASP A 54 63.02 -31.17 -12.72
N ILE A 55 62.56 -32.43 -12.65
CA ILE A 55 61.18 -32.74 -12.23
C ILE A 55 60.95 -32.33 -10.78
N ALA A 56 61.89 -32.63 -9.88
CA ALA A 56 61.75 -32.30 -8.47
C ALA A 56 61.70 -30.79 -8.24
N THR A 57 62.48 -30.00 -8.98
CA THR A 57 62.44 -28.53 -8.94
C THR A 57 61.15 -28.00 -9.55
N GLN A 58 60.71 -28.52 -10.70
CA GLN A 58 59.47 -28.08 -11.33
C GLN A 58 58.24 -28.34 -10.43
N ILE A 59 58.10 -29.55 -9.89
CA ILE A 59 57.00 -29.90 -8.97
C ILE A 59 57.03 -29.00 -7.73
N LYS A 60 58.23 -28.74 -7.18
CA LYS A 60 58.37 -27.86 -6.02
C LYS A 60 57.93 -26.43 -6.34
N ASN A 61 58.31 -25.91 -7.50
CA ASN A 61 57.93 -24.58 -7.94
C ASN A 61 56.41 -24.47 -8.15
N GLU A 62 55.79 -25.41 -8.86
CA GLU A 62 54.33 -25.44 -9.08
C GLU A 62 53.57 -25.55 -7.75
N LEU A 63 54.03 -26.39 -6.81
CA LEU A 63 53.43 -26.49 -5.47
C LEU A 63 53.57 -25.21 -4.66
N THR A 64 54.70 -24.50 -4.78
CA THR A 64 54.87 -23.21 -4.11
C THR A 64 53.97 -22.15 -4.71
N GLU A 65 53.87 -22.06 -6.03
CA GLU A 65 52.97 -21.13 -6.72
C GLU A 65 51.51 -21.41 -6.39
N PHE A 66 51.11 -22.69 -6.39
CA PHE A 66 49.76 -23.10 -6.03
C PHE A 66 49.43 -22.75 -4.57
N LYS A 67 50.37 -22.97 -3.64
CA LYS A 67 50.21 -22.60 -2.24
C LYS A 67 50.06 -21.08 -2.08
N GLU A 68 50.85 -20.30 -2.83
CA GLU A 68 50.76 -18.83 -2.84
C GLU A 68 49.39 -18.37 -3.33
N ASP A 69 48.90 -18.90 -4.46
CA ASP A 69 47.59 -18.55 -5.05
C ASP A 69 46.42 -18.93 -4.12
N ILE A 70 46.48 -20.11 -3.49
CA ILE A 70 45.49 -20.51 -2.47
C ILE A 70 45.48 -19.54 -1.30
N ASN A 71 46.65 -19.19 -0.75
CA ASN A 71 46.72 -18.28 0.39
C ASN A 71 46.18 -16.90 0.03
N GLN A 72 46.51 -16.38 -1.17
CA GLN A 72 45.96 -15.12 -1.65
C GLN A 72 44.43 -15.17 -1.78
N LYS A 73 43.89 -16.24 -2.37
CA LYS A 73 42.43 -16.43 -2.49
C LYS A 73 41.75 -16.56 -1.13
N LEU A 74 42.34 -17.29 -0.18
CA LEU A 74 41.80 -17.43 1.18
C LEU A 74 41.79 -16.10 1.93
N VAL A 75 42.86 -15.30 1.82
CA VAL A 75 42.91 -13.96 2.41
C VAL A 75 41.83 -13.07 1.78
N LYS A 76 41.67 -13.12 0.45
CA LYS A 76 40.63 -12.35 -0.25
C LYS A 76 39.22 -12.75 0.19
N ILE A 77 38.94 -14.04 0.30
CA ILE A 77 37.63 -14.52 0.80
C ILE A 77 37.42 -14.07 2.24
N HIS A 78 38.43 -14.16 3.09
CA HIS A 78 38.31 -13.75 4.49
C HIS A 78 37.99 -12.26 4.63
N THR A 79 38.64 -11.41 3.82
CA THR A 79 38.37 -9.96 3.82
C THR A 79 36.99 -9.64 3.24
N GLU A 80 36.59 -10.28 2.15
CA GLU A 80 35.26 -10.09 1.55
C GLU A 80 34.13 -10.55 2.49
N VAL A 81 34.31 -11.69 3.17
CA VAL A 81 33.34 -12.19 4.17
C VAL A 81 33.26 -11.25 5.37
N GLY A 82 34.39 -10.71 5.85
CA GLY A 82 34.39 -9.69 6.91
C GLY A 82 33.60 -8.44 6.51
N GLN A 83 33.87 -7.90 5.31
CA GLN A 83 33.14 -6.74 4.78
C GLN A 83 31.64 -7.02 4.58
N GLN A 84 31.27 -8.24 4.17
CA GLN A 84 29.88 -8.64 4.07
C GLN A 84 29.20 -8.72 5.44
N ASN A 85 29.90 -9.23 6.45
CA ASN A 85 29.37 -9.27 7.82
C ASN A 85 29.10 -7.87 8.35
N ASP A 86 30.03 -6.92 8.17
CA ASP A 86 29.85 -5.53 8.58
C ASP A 86 28.64 -4.87 7.88
N LYS A 87 28.44 -5.16 6.59
CA LYS A 87 27.28 -4.67 5.83
C LYS A 87 25.98 -5.30 6.34
N ILE A 88 25.98 -6.58 6.68
CA ILE A 88 24.82 -7.28 7.24
C ILE A 88 24.45 -6.66 8.58
N ASP A 89 25.42 -6.44 9.47
CA ASP A 89 25.19 -5.84 10.78
C ASP A 89 24.61 -4.42 10.65
N ALA A 90 25.11 -3.62 9.71
CA ALA A 90 24.56 -2.30 9.42
C ALA A 90 23.10 -2.34 8.93
N VAL A 91 22.75 -3.33 8.08
CA VAL A 91 21.38 -3.53 7.58
C VAL A 91 20.45 -4.00 8.70
N VAL A 92 20.92 -4.91 9.56
CA VAL A 92 20.14 -5.39 10.72
C VAL A 92 19.80 -4.23 11.64
N ASN A 93 20.79 -3.43 12.04
CA ASN A 93 20.56 -2.27 12.92
C ASN A 93 19.56 -1.27 12.30
N ARG A 94 19.72 -0.94 11.01
CA ARG A 94 18.78 -0.05 10.31
C ARG A 94 17.37 -0.65 10.21
N THR A 95 17.26 -1.97 10.09
CA THR A 95 15.96 -2.66 10.05
C THR A 95 15.28 -2.61 11.40
N GLU A 96 16.02 -2.82 12.49
CA GLU A 96 15.49 -2.69 13.86
C GLU A 96 14.99 -1.27 14.15
N GLU A 97 15.76 -0.24 13.77
CA GLU A 97 15.33 1.16 13.87
C GLU A 97 14.06 1.45 13.05
N PHE A 98 14.00 0.90 11.83
CA PHE A 98 12.83 1.07 10.97
C PHE A 98 11.59 0.36 11.52
N GLU A 99 11.75 -0.84 12.07
CA GLU A 99 10.65 -1.58 12.72
C GLU A 99 10.12 -0.80 13.93
N LEU A 100 11.00 -0.25 14.77
CA LEU A 100 10.61 0.58 15.89
C LEU A 100 9.81 1.80 15.42
N TRP A 101 10.37 2.57 14.48
CA TRP A 101 9.69 3.73 13.91
C TRP A 101 8.34 3.36 13.27
N SER A 102 8.26 2.22 12.58
CA SER A 102 7.01 1.73 11.98
C SER A 102 5.94 1.44 13.03
N THR A 103 6.32 0.86 14.17
CA THR A 103 5.39 0.60 15.28
C THR A 103 4.89 1.90 15.93
N GLU A 104 5.77 2.86 16.14
CA GLU A 104 5.43 4.18 16.69
C GLU A 104 4.50 4.94 15.73
N ALA A 105 4.87 5.04 14.45
CA ALA A 105 4.05 5.68 13.42
C ALA A 105 2.66 5.05 13.30
N LYS A 106 2.55 3.73 13.46
CA LYS A 106 1.26 3.03 13.47
C LYS A 106 0.42 3.38 14.70
N SER A 107 1.05 3.51 15.87
CA SER A 107 0.38 3.93 17.11
C SER A 107 -0.18 5.35 16.96
N ASP A 108 0.66 6.29 16.52
CA ASP A 108 0.28 7.69 16.31
C ASP A 108 -0.85 7.80 15.28
N MET A 109 -0.77 7.04 14.19
CA MET A 109 -1.82 7.01 13.18
C MET A 109 -3.15 6.51 13.74
N GLN A 110 -3.14 5.51 14.63
CA GLN A 110 -4.35 5.05 15.30
C GLN A 110 -4.95 6.11 16.22
N GLU A 111 -4.10 6.85 16.93
CA GLU A 111 -4.53 7.96 17.79
C GLU A 111 -5.16 9.10 16.96
N ILE A 112 -4.48 9.53 15.89
CA ILE A 112 -4.98 10.55 14.96
C ILE A 112 -6.32 10.12 14.35
N ILE A 113 -6.49 8.85 13.97
CA ILE A 113 -7.77 8.35 13.44
C ILE A 113 -8.89 8.44 14.50
N LYS A 114 -8.59 8.13 15.76
CA LYS A 114 -9.56 8.22 16.87
C LYS A 114 -9.95 9.69 17.10
N GLU A 115 -8.98 10.58 17.18
CA GLU A 115 -9.22 12.01 17.36
C GLU A 115 -9.99 12.62 16.19
N HIS A 116 -9.61 12.28 14.96
CA HIS A 116 -10.32 12.73 13.76
C HIS A 116 -11.78 12.27 13.76
N LYS A 117 -12.04 11.02 14.15
CA LYS A 117 -13.41 10.50 14.29
C LYS A 117 -14.19 11.28 15.35
N PHE A 118 -13.59 11.48 16.53
CA PHE A 118 -14.19 12.24 17.62
C PHE A 118 -14.52 13.69 17.20
N MET A 119 -13.58 14.38 16.57
CA MET A 119 -13.77 15.74 16.07
C MET A 119 -14.87 15.80 15.01
N THR A 120 -14.89 14.87 14.06
CA THR A 120 -15.93 14.80 13.03
C THR A 120 -17.31 14.61 13.66
N GLU A 121 -17.44 13.70 14.62
CA GLU A 121 -18.70 13.47 15.34
C GLU A 121 -19.15 14.69 16.15
N LYS A 122 -18.21 15.39 16.78
CA LYS A 122 -18.48 16.61 17.55
C LYS A 122 -18.92 17.76 16.65
N LEU A 123 -18.25 17.97 15.51
CA LEU A 123 -18.62 18.99 14.52
C LEU A 123 -20.02 18.74 13.97
N ASP A 124 -20.33 17.50 13.61
CA ASP A 124 -21.66 17.12 13.13
C ASP A 124 -22.76 17.33 14.18
N ASP A 125 -22.48 17.05 15.47
CA ASP A 125 -23.41 17.30 16.59
C ASP A 125 -23.64 18.80 16.80
N LEU A 126 -22.59 19.61 16.79
CA LEU A 126 -22.68 21.08 16.90
C LEU A 126 -23.47 21.68 15.75
N GLU A 127 -23.17 21.27 14.51
CA GLU A 127 -23.89 21.72 13.32
C GLU A 127 -25.37 21.31 13.39
N SER A 128 -25.66 20.06 13.78
CA SER A 128 -27.03 19.56 13.92
C SER A 128 -27.82 20.32 14.99
N ARG A 129 -27.18 20.71 16.10
CA ARG A 129 -27.80 21.53 17.15
C ARG A 129 -28.07 22.95 16.68
N SER A 130 -27.12 23.57 15.99
CA SER A 130 -27.28 24.91 15.43
C SER A 130 -28.45 25.00 14.45
N ARG A 131 -28.72 23.93 13.70
CA ARG A 131 -29.81 23.86 12.72
C ARG A 131 -31.18 23.44 13.30
N ARG A 132 -31.33 23.19 14.61
CA ARG A 132 -32.60 22.70 15.18
C ARG A 132 -33.78 23.66 15.00
N ASN A 133 -33.49 24.95 15.08
CA ASN A 133 -34.48 26.02 14.86
C ASN A 133 -34.67 26.34 13.37
N ASN A 134 -33.98 25.62 12.48
CA ASN A 134 -34.10 25.84 11.05
C ASN A 134 -35.18 24.95 10.45
N LEU A 135 -35.98 25.53 9.56
CA LEU A 135 -36.92 24.85 8.69
C LEU A 135 -36.49 25.07 7.24
N ARG A 136 -36.61 24.02 6.42
CA ARG A 136 -36.25 24.07 5.01
C ARG A 136 -37.45 23.84 4.12
N ILE A 137 -37.68 24.78 3.21
CA ILE A 137 -38.81 24.78 2.27
C ILE A 137 -38.27 24.55 0.86
N TYR A 138 -38.85 23.59 0.15
CA TYR A 138 -38.47 23.20 -1.20
C TYR A 138 -39.59 23.46 -2.20
N GLY A 139 -39.24 23.86 -3.42
CA GLY A 139 -40.18 24.02 -4.52
C GLY A 139 -40.73 25.44 -4.70
N ILE A 140 -40.31 26.40 -3.86
CA ILE A 140 -40.67 27.82 -4.07
C ILE A 140 -39.93 28.32 -5.34
N PRO A 141 -40.64 28.75 -6.39
CA PRO A 141 -40.03 29.23 -7.63
C PRO A 141 -39.00 30.32 -7.37
N GLU A 142 -37.88 30.30 -8.09
CA GLU A 142 -36.90 31.38 -8.00
C GLU A 142 -37.57 32.73 -8.27
N ASP A 143 -37.11 33.76 -7.57
CA ASP A 143 -37.59 35.14 -7.68
C ASP A 143 -39.05 35.41 -7.26
N ALA A 144 -39.80 34.41 -6.77
CA ALA A 144 -41.14 34.61 -6.24
C ALA A 144 -41.18 35.61 -5.06
N GLU A 145 -40.09 35.68 -4.31
CA GLU A 145 -39.87 36.59 -3.19
C GLU A 145 -39.58 38.03 -3.60
N LEU A 146 -39.24 38.32 -4.87
CA LEU A 146 -38.87 39.68 -5.31
C LEU A 146 -40.04 40.67 -5.20
N LYS A 147 -41.26 40.17 -4.98
CA LYS A 147 -42.46 40.98 -4.71
C LYS A 147 -42.49 41.54 -3.27
N SER A 148 -41.55 41.18 -2.42
CA SER A 148 -41.45 41.63 -1.03
C SER A 148 -40.05 42.15 -0.73
N ASP A 149 -39.95 43.08 0.22
CA ASP A 149 -38.67 43.73 0.57
C ASP A 149 -37.62 42.73 1.08
N THR A 150 -38.07 41.67 1.77
CA THR A 150 -37.20 40.60 2.26
C THR A 150 -37.82 39.22 2.06
N VAL A 151 -36.96 38.20 1.95
CA VAL A 151 -37.37 36.79 1.91
C VAL A 151 -38.18 36.42 3.15
N ALA A 152 -37.84 36.99 4.31
CA ALA A 152 -38.53 36.71 5.57
C ALA A 152 -39.98 37.19 5.53
N MET A 153 -40.21 38.42 5.06
CA MET A 153 -41.57 38.96 4.91
C MET A 153 -42.41 38.18 3.90
N PHE A 154 -41.82 37.81 2.76
CA PHE A 154 -42.49 36.98 1.76
C PHE A 154 -42.97 35.66 2.37
N VAL A 155 -42.07 34.95 3.04
CA VAL A 155 -42.38 33.63 3.59
C VAL A 155 -43.30 33.72 4.82
N ASP A 156 -43.13 34.74 5.67
CA ASP A 156 -44.02 34.96 6.81
C ASP A 156 -45.47 35.15 6.37
N LYS A 157 -45.69 36.09 5.45
CA LYS A 157 -47.03 36.35 4.90
C LYS A 157 -47.61 35.10 4.23
N TRP A 158 -46.84 34.48 3.34
CA TRP A 158 -47.31 33.30 2.61
C TRP A 158 -47.63 32.12 3.54
N LEU A 159 -46.82 31.85 4.56
CA LEU A 159 -47.08 30.76 5.50
C LEU A 159 -48.30 31.01 6.36
N ARG A 160 -48.52 32.25 6.82
CA ARG A 160 -49.73 32.59 7.57
C ARG A 160 -51.00 32.38 6.74
N ASP A 161 -50.99 32.86 5.49
CA ASP A 161 -52.10 32.71 4.57
C ASP A 161 -52.34 31.22 4.24
N GLU A 162 -51.28 30.49 3.90
CA GLU A 162 -51.38 29.10 3.42
C GLU A 162 -51.67 28.10 4.55
N LEU A 163 -51.14 28.30 5.76
CA LEU A 163 -51.34 27.38 6.89
C LEU A 163 -52.38 27.90 7.90
N SER A 164 -53.04 29.02 7.59
CA SER A 164 -54.02 29.68 8.47
C SER A 164 -53.47 29.91 9.89
N ILE A 165 -52.26 30.47 9.96
CA ILE A 165 -51.57 30.74 11.23
C ILE A 165 -51.83 32.19 11.65
N GLU A 166 -52.55 32.36 12.76
CA GLU A 166 -52.88 33.67 13.33
C GLU A 166 -51.73 34.25 14.18
N THR A 167 -50.88 33.39 14.72
CA THR A 167 -49.77 33.76 15.61
C THR A 167 -48.55 34.27 14.87
N ASP A 168 -47.74 35.11 15.54
CA ASP A 168 -46.46 35.52 15.01
C ASP A 168 -45.49 34.34 14.84
N LEU A 169 -44.94 34.16 13.63
CA LEU A 169 -43.99 33.08 13.34
C LEU A 169 -42.60 33.35 13.92
N GLN A 170 -42.30 34.59 14.31
CA GLN A 170 -41.02 34.98 14.92
C GLN A 170 -39.80 34.49 14.14
N ILE A 171 -39.82 34.66 12.81
CA ILE A 171 -38.73 34.28 11.92
C ILE A 171 -37.58 35.29 12.09
N GLN A 172 -36.45 34.84 12.61
CA GLN A 172 -35.26 35.69 12.81
C GLN A 172 -34.52 35.94 11.50
N ARG A 173 -34.46 34.93 10.63
CA ARG A 173 -33.74 35.01 9.35
C ARG A 173 -34.36 34.08 8.34
N ALA A 174 -34.50 34.55 7.11
CA ALA A 174 -34.87 33.74 5.96
C ALA A 174 -33.96 34.07 4.78
N HIS A 175 -33.51 33.04 4.07
CA HIS A 175 -32.69 33.21 2.88
C HIS A 175 -32.79 31.98 1.98
N ARG A 176 -32.52 32.15 0.68
CA ARG A 176 -32.28 31.01 -0.20
C ARG A 176 -30.96 30.33 0.16
N ALA A 177 -30.90 29.03 -0.06
CA ALA A 177 -29.65 28.29 0.03
C ALA A 177 -28.58 28.96 -0.85
N LEU A 178 -27.35 29.08 -0.33
CA LEU A 178 -26.25 29.84 -0.94
C LEU A 178 -25.67 29.20 -2.22
N ALA A 179 -26.34 28.20 -2.79
CA ALA A 179 -25.95 27.62 -4.06
C ALA A 179 -26.16 28.62 -5.21
N PRO A 180 -25.39 28.50 -6.31
CA PRO A 180 -25.62 29.27 -7.53
C PRO A 180 -27.06 29.13 -8.01
N LYS A 181 -27.60 30.21 -8.59
CA LYS A 181 -28.96 30.20 -9.13
C LYS A 181 -29.08 29.13 -10.23
N PRO A 182 -30.09 28.24 -10.16
CA PRO A 182 -30.28 27.20 -11.17
C PRO A 182 -30.68 27.78 -12.53
N LYS A 183 -30.36 27.07 -13.60
CA LYS A 183 -30.82 27.39 -14.97
C LYS A 183 -32.34 27.14 -15.08
N SER A 184 -32.97 27.73 -16.09
CA SER A 184 -34.39 27.46 -16.40
C SER A 184 -34.63 25.95 -16.57
N GLY A 185 -35.70 25.44 -15.96
CA GLY A 185 -36.06 24.01 -15.96
C GLY A 185 -35.38 23.14 -14.89
N GLN A 186 -34.39 23.67 -14.15
CA GLN A 186 -33.80 22.98 -13.00
C GLN A 186 -34.59 23.27 -11.71
N PRO A 187 -34.54 22.39 -10.70
CA PRO A 187 -35.28 22.59 -9.46
C PRO A 187 -34.81 23.87 -8.73
N PRO A 188 -35.75 24.67 -8.17
CA PRO A 188 -35.40 25.90 -7.49
C PRO A 188 -34.63 25.65 -6.19
N ARG A 189 -33.81 26.61 -5.76
CA ARG A 189 -33.11 26.54 -4.47
C ARG A 189 -34.11 26.57 -3.33
N SER A 190 -33.88 25.72 -2.34
CA SER A 190 -34.66 25.74 -1.10
C SER A 190 -34.49 27.06 -0.35
N ILE A 191 -35.52 27.47 0.38
CA ILE A 191 -35.44 28.55 1.37
C ILE A 191 -35.20 27.95 2.75
N ILE A 192 -34.28 28.55 3.51
CA ILE A 192 -33.96 28.19 4.89
C ILE A 192 -34.49 29.30 5.78
N LEU A 193 -35.38 28.93 6.70
CA LEU A 193 -35.93 29.78 7.75
C LEU A 193 -35.27 29.43 9.07
N ASN A 194 -34.93 30.43 9.87
CA ASN A 194 -34.48 30.28 11.24
C ASN A 194 -35.50 30.95 12.16
N PHE A 195 -36.11 30.14 13.04
CA PHE A 195 -37.12 30.59 13.99
C PHE A 195 -36.49 30.97 15.33
N LEU A 196 -37.06 31.97 16.00
CA LEU A 196 -36.64 32.34 17.35
C LEU A 196 -36.86 31.20 18.35
N GLN A 197 -38.02 30.53 18.24
CA GLN A 197 -38.46 29.52 19.19
C GLN A 197 -38.65 28.17 18.51
N PHE A 198 -38.00 27.13 19.05
CA PHE A 198 -38.07 25.77 18.51
C PHE A 198 -39.49 25.24 18.40
N HIS A 199 -40.34 25.53 19.39
CA HIS A 199 -41.70 24.99 19.43
C HIS A 199 -42.60 25.58 18.32
N VAL A 200 -42.44 26.87 17.99
CA VAL A 200 -43.18 27.54 16.90
C VAL A 200 -42.86 26.82 15.58
N LYS A 201 -41.57 26.63 15.30
CA LYS A 201 -41.09 25.88 14.13
C LYS A 201 -41.67 24.46 14.05
N GLU A 202 -41.72 23.73 15.16
CA GLU A 202 -42.27 22.36 15.17
C GLU A 202 -43.79 22.35 14.95
N MET A 203 -44.52 23.32 15.51
CA MET A 203 -45.96 23.46 15.29
C MET A 203 -46.26 23.74 13.82
N ASP A 204 -45.53 24.65 13.18
CA ASP A 204 -45.74 25.01 11.78
C ASP A 204 -45.39 23.87 10.82
N LEU A 205 -44.28 23.17 11.10
CA LEU A 205 -43.90 21.98 10.34
C LEU A 205 -44.96 20.88 10.45
N LYS A 206 -45.50 20.66 11.66
CA LYS A 206 -46.58 19.70 11.89
C LYS A 206 -47.83 20.06 11.08
N ARG A 207 -48.28 21.32 11.13
CA ARG A 207 -49.43 21.80 10.34
C ARG A 207 -49.21 21.60 8.84
N ALA A 208 -48.01 21.93 8.35
CA ALA A 208 -47.66 21.74 6.95
C ALA A 208 -47.73 20.26 6.52
N TRP A 209 -47.25 19.34 7.36
CA TRP A 209 -47.33 17.89 7.11
C TRP A 209 -48.76 17.35 7.21
N GLU A 210 -49.58 17.86 8.13
CA GLU A 210 -51.00 17.50 8.27
C GLU A 210 -51.83 17.92 7.06
N LYS A 211 -51.52 19.07 6.47
CA LYS A 211 -52.17 19.55 5.23
C LYS A 211 -51.90 18.65 4.01
N LYS A 212 -50.87 17.80 4.06
CA LYS A 212 -50.39 16.83 3.01
C LYS A 212 -49.96 17.44 1.67
N THR A 213 -50.70 18.41 1.15
CA THR A 213 -50.45 19.06 -0.13
C THR A 213 -50.50 20.56 0.05
N VAL A 214 -49.32 21.18 -0.02
CA VAL A 214 -49.13 22.63 -0.03
C VAL A 214 -48.67 23.03 -1.43
N LYS A 215 -49.25 24.09 -1.99
CA LYS A 215 -48.92 24.57 -3.34
C LYS A 215 -48.70 26.07 -3.35
N LEU A 216 -47.87 26.53 -4.28
CA LEU A 216 -47.71 27.93 -4.62
C LEU A 216 -47.80 28.07 -6.15
N GLY A 217 -48.95 28.55 -6.62
CA GLY A 217 -49.35 28.38 -8.02
C GLY A 217 -49.46 26.89 -8.36
N ASP A 218 -48.82 26.47 -9.46
CA ASP A 218 -48.80 25.06 -9.88
C ASP A 218 -47.71 24.22 -9.18
N ASN A 219 -46.82 24.85 -8.41
CA ASN A 219 -45.68 24.18 -7.82
C ASN A 219 -46.03 23.58 -6.46
N ARG A 220 -45.73 22.29 -6.30
CA ARG A 220 -45.88 21.60 -5.01
C ARG A 220 -44.71 21.96 -4.09
N ILE A 221 -45.05 22.36 -2.87
CA ILE A 221 -44.10 22.80 -1.85
C ILE A 221 -43.92 21.71 -0.81
N TYR A 222 -42.67 21.48 -0.41
CA TYR A 222 -42.30 20.51 0.61
C TYR A 222 -41.60 21.18 1.78
N PHE A 223 -41.89 20.67 2.98
CA PHE A 223 -41.34 21.15 4.25
C PHE A 223 -40.57 20.01 4.90
N ASP A 224 -39.35 20.27 5.34
CA ASP A 224 -38.58 19.35 6.17
C ASP A 224 -37.67 20.14 7.11
N HIS A 225 -37.13 19.46 8.12
CA HIS A 225 -36.08 20.05 8.95
C HIS A 225 -34.81 20.30 8.12
N ASP A 226 -34.02 21.31 8.50
CA ASP A 226 -32.71 21.55 7.89
C ASP A 226 -31.65 20.60 8.46
N TYR A 227 -31.64 19.36 7.96
CA TYR A 227 -30.68 18.35 8.38
C TYR A 227 -29.28 18.58 7.80
N THR A 228 -28.26 18.19 8.57
CA THR A 228 -26.87 18.13 8.10
C THR A 228 -26.70 17.08 7.00
N ALA A 229 -25.64 17.22 6.19
CA ALA A 229 -25.36 16.29 5.10
C ALA A 229 -25.25 14.84 5.56
N ARG A 230 -24.64 14.61 6.74
CA ARG A 230 -24.51 13.27 7.33
C ARG A 230 -25.87 12.66 7.67
N ILE A 231 -26.77 13.43 8.29
CA ILE A 231 -28.12 12.97 8.64
C ILE A 231 -28.93 12.68 7.37
N LEU A 232 -28.83 13.54 6.34
CA LEU A 232 -29.49 13.30 5.06
C LEU A 232 -29.02 12.00 4.41
N LEU A 233 -27.72 11.70 4.46
CA LEU A 233 -27.17 10.45 3.94
C LEU A 233 -27.72 9.23 4.70
N GLN A 234 -27.75 9.30 6.05
CA GLN A 234 -28.34 8.24 6.88
C GLN A 234 -29.84 8.05 6.59
N ARG A 235 -30.59 9.14 6.42
CA ARG A 235 -32.02 9.10 6.06
C ARG A 235 -32.25 8.50 4.68
N LYS A 236 -31.34 8.74 3.73
CA LYS A 236 -31.35 8.17 2.37
C LYS A 236 -31.06 6.67 2.38
N ALA A 237 -30.21 6.20 3.30
CA ALA A 237 -29.91 4.76 3.43
C ALA A 237 -31.15 3.92 3.74
N TYR A 238 -32.15 4.48 4.43
CA TYR A 238 -33.43 3.80 4.66
C TYR A 238 -34.33 3.69 3.42
N ALA A 239 -33.91 4.12 2.22
CA ALA A 239 -34.78 4.13 1.04
C ALA A 239 -35.37 2.75 0.70
N GLY A 240 -34.56 1.69 0.73
CA GLY A 240 -35.02 0.31 0.48
C GLY A 240 -36.05 -0.13 1.52
N VAL A 241 -35.72 0.02 2.81
CA VAL A 241 -36.63 -0.23 3.94
C VAL A 241 -37.95 0.54 3.79
N LYS A 242 -37.90 1.84 3.50
CA LYS A 242 -39.10 2.68 3.30
C LYS A 242 -39.97 2.21 2.14
N LYS A 243 -39.38 1.71 1.06
CA LYS A 243 -40.11 1.22 -0.12
C LYS A 243 -40.99 0.03 0.26
N ILE A 244 -40.43 -0.92 1.01
CA ILE A 244 -41.12 -2.15 1.43
C ILE A 244 -42.20 -1.82 2.46
N LEU A 245 -41.86 -1.04 3.50
CA LEU A 245 -42.83 -0.64 4.53
C LEU A 245 -44.03 0.10 3.92
N LYS A 246 -43.82 0.94 2.90
CA LYS A 246 -44.92 1.58 2.17
C LYS A 246 -45.74 0.59 1.36
N GLY A 247 -45.10 -0.35 0.67
CA GLY A 247 -45.77 -1.38 -0.13
C GLY A 247 -46.66 -2.28 0.70
N GLU A 248 -46.24 -2.59 1.93
CA GLU A 248 -46.97 -3.44 2.87
C GLU A 248 -47.92 -2.66 3.80
N GLY A 249 -48.00 -1.33 3.66
CA GLY A 249 -48.86 -0.49 4.49
C GLY A 249 -48.44 -0.40 5.97
N ILE A 250 -47.19 -0.74 6.29
CA ILE A 250 -46.68 -0.68 7.67
C ILE A 250 -46.37 0.77 8.02
N ARG A 251 -46.91 1.23 9.16
CA ARG A 251 -46.66 2.59 9.65
C ARG A 251 -45.22 2.73 10.13
N PHE A 252 -44.54 3.78 9.69
CA PHE A 252 -43.21 4.14 10.17
C PHE A 252 -43.03 5.65 10.30
N GLN A 253 -42.02 6.03 11.07
CA GLN A 253 -41.54 7.40 11.23
C GLN A 253 -40.03 7.41 11.09
N THR A 254 -39.45 8.53 10.64
CA THR A 254 -37.99 8.72 10.65
C THR A 254 -37.63 9.92 11.54
N PRO A 255 -37.63 9.79 12.87
CA PRO A 255 -37.19 10.86 13.76
C PRO A 255 -35.68 11.09 13.60
N LEU A 256 -35.27 12.30 13.21
CA LEU A 256 -33.87 12.67 12.97
C LEU A 256 -33.18 11.69 12.00
N ASN A 257 -32.31 10.80 12.49
CA ASN A 257 -31.58 9.80 11.71
C ASN A 257 -31.98 8.36 12.07
N LYS A 258 -32.95 8.16 12.95
CA LYS A 258 -33.45 6.85 13.38
C LYS A 258 -34.68 6.47 12.58
N MET A 259 -34.92 5.18 12.42
CA MET A 259 -36.16 4.66 11.86
C MET A 259 -36.99 4.05 12.98
N ARG A 260 -38.27 4.38 13.02
CA ARG A 260 -39.23 3.83 13.97
C ARG A 260 -40.32 3.12 13.19
N ILE A 261 -40.46 1.82 13.39
CA ILE A 261 -41.43 0.98 12.70
C ILE A 261 -42.46 0.48 13.71
N HIS A 262 -43.74 0.58 13.36
CA HIS A 262 -44.85 0.10 14.16
C HIS A 262 -45.25 -1.30 13.69
N TRP A 263 -44.67 -2.31 14.34
CA TRP A 263 -45.00 -3.71 14.08
C TRP A 263 -46.28 -4.12 14.82
N ALA A 264 -46.83 -5.28 14.47
CA ALA A 264 -47.96 -5.88 15.16
C ALA A 264 -47.68 -6.14 16.65
N ASN A 265 -46.43 -6.49 17.00
CA ASN A 265 -46.01 -6.75 18.38
C ASN A 265 -45.49 -5.51 19.13
N GLY A 266 -45.62 -4.32 18.53
CA GLY A 266 -45.20 -3.06 19.13
C GLY A 266 -44.25 -2.25 18.26
N MET A 267 -43.82 -1.11 18.80
CA MET A 267 -42.97 -0.17 18.11
C MET A 267 -41.49 -0.46 18.39
N LYS A 268 -40.68 -0.56 17.33
CA LYS A 268 -39.21 -0.71 17.44
C LYS A 268 -38.50 0.45 16.75
N THR A 269 -37.43 0.95 17.36
CA THR A 269 -36.59 2.03 16.82
C THR A 269 -35.20 1.51 16.50
N TYR A 270 -34.73 1.79 15.29
CA TYR A 270 -33.45 1.35 14.73
C TYR A 270 -32.53 2.56 14.55
N ASN A 271 -31.25 2.38 14.85
CA ASN A 271 -30.25 3.43 14.76
C ASN A 271 -29.57 3.50 13.38
N SER A 272 -29.69 2.43 12.57
CA SER A 272 -29.15 2.38 11.21
C SER A 272 -30.09 1.67 10.23
N ALA A 273 -29.88 1.93 8.94
CA ALA A 273 -30.61 1.24 7.87
C ALA A 273 -30.28 -0.25 7.81
N GLU A 274 -29.04 -0.63 8.13
CA GLU A 274 -28.59 -2.02 8.20
C GLU A 274 -29.28 -2.79 9.33
N GLU A 275 -29.40 -2.18 10.52
CA GLU A 275 -30.11 -2.76 11.66
C GLU A 275 -31.59 -3.00 11.32
N ALA A 276 -32.23 -2.01 10.69
CA ALA A 276 -33.62 -2.13 10.25
C ALA A 276 -33.78 -3.21 9.15
N ALA A 277 -32.90 -3.24 8.15
CA ALA A 277 -32.95 -4.22 7.07
C ALA A 277 -32.74 -5.65 7.57
N SER A 278 -31.80 -5.85 8.50
CA SER A 278 -31.52 -7.15 9.12
C SER A 278 -32.74 -7.68 9.89
N ASP A 279 -33.37 -6.83 10.72
CA ASP A 279 -34.58 -7.22 11.46
C ASP A 279 -35.77 -7.49 10.52
N MET A 280 -35.90 -6.72 9.43
CA MET A 280 -36.91 -6.95 8.40
C MET A 280 -36.72 -8.29 7.68
N ARG A 281 -35.49 -8.66 7.31
CA ARG A 281 -35.18 -9.97 6.73
C ARG A 281 -35.50 -11.11 7.70
N GLY A 282 -35.15 -10.95 8.97
CA GLY A 282 -35.51 -11.92 10.02
C GLY A 282 -37.02 -12.10 10.21
N ARG A 283 -37.82 -11.11 9.80
CA ARG A 283 -39.29 -11.16 9.81
C ARG A 283 -39.92 -11.63 8.49
N GLY A 284 -39.10 -11.99 7.50
CA GLY A 284 -39.57 -12.51 6.22
C GLY A 284 -39.80 -11.45 5.13
N HIS A 285 -39.35 -10.21 5.33
CA HIS A 285 -39.42 -9.16 4.31
C HIS A 285 -38.17 -9.17 3.42
N GLU A 286 -38.35 -9.15 2.10
CA GLU A 286 -37.26 -9.13 1.14
C GLU A 286 -36.67 -7.72 0.98
N VAL A 287 -35.65 -7.38 1.77
CA VAL A 287 -34.95 -6.09 1.72
C VAL A 287 -33.66 -6.21 0.92
N GLU A 288 -33.63 -5.63 -0.29
CA GLU A 288 -32.40 -5.44 -1.07
C GLU A 288 -31.36 -4.62 -0.29
N ASP A 289 -30.11 -5.07 -0.32
CA ASP A 289 -28.99 -4.33 0.29
C ASP A 289 -28.70 -3.05 -0.50
N THR A 290 -29.04 -1.91 0.08
CA THR A 290 -28.74 -0.58 -0.49
C THR A 290 -27.24 -0.23 -0.53
N THR A 291 -26.34 -1.19 -0.24
CA THR A 291 -24.89 -1.02 -0.41
C THR A 291 -24.48 -0.96 -1.89
N ALA A 292 -25.36 -1.36 -2.81
CA ALA A 292 -25.08 -1.42 -4.25
C ALA A 292 -25.11 -0.06 -5.00
N THR A 293 -25.63 1.03 -4.40
CA THR A 293 -25.55 2.37 -5.02
C THR A 293 -24.36 3.17 -4.50
N ARG A 294 -23.18 2.54 -4.46
CA ARG A 294 -21.89 3.24 -4.28
C ARG A 294 -21.34 3.65 -5.65
N GLY A 295 -22.16 4.34 -6.44
CA GLY A 295 -21.74 5.01 -7.67
C GLY A 295 -21.18 6.39 -7.33
N SER A 296 -19.86 6.54 -7.50
CA SER A 296 -19.16 7.82 -7.65
C SER A 296 -19.42 8.92 -6.61
N ALA A 297 -18.92 8.72 -5.38
CA ALA A 297 -18.46 9.82 -4.56
C ALA A 297 -17.27 9.35 -3.74
N GLY A 298 -16.08 9.77 -4.13
CA GLY A 298 -14.82 9.42 -3.49
C GLY A 298 -14.86 9.77 -2.00
N ARG A 299 -14.84 8.73 -1.18
CA ARG A 299 -14.19 8.68 0.14
C ARG A 299 -13.80 7.24 0.33
N GLY A 300 -12.53 6.95 0.03
CA GLY A 300 -11.87 5.72 0.41
C GLY A 300 -11.85 5.64 1.93
N GLY A 301 -12.90 5.07 2.51
CA GLY A 301 -12.75 4.48 3.83
C GLY A 301 -11.75 3.35 3.67
N LEU A 302 -10.58 3.48 4.31
CA LEU A 302 -9.69 2.35 4.53
C LEU A 302 -10.53 1.28 5.23
N LYS A 303 -10.99 0.30 4.46
CA LYS A 303 -11.42 -0.97 5.01
C LYS A 303 -10.12 -1.59 5.53
N SER A 304 -9.99 -1.73 6.85
CA SER A 304 -8.94 -2.55 7.44
C SER A 304 -9.24 -4.01 7.08
N THR A 305 -8.88 -4.40 5.86
CA THR A 305 -8.79 -5.80 5.47
C THR A 305 -7.63 -6.39 6.25
N GLY A 306 -7.94 -7.37 7.11
CA GLY A 306 -6.99 -8.30 7.71
C GLY A 306 -5.88 -7.62 8.53
N ILE A 307 -6.06 -7.60 9.86
CA ILE A 307 -4.89 -7.53 10.75
C ILE A 307 -4.13 -8.84 10.54
N GLU A 308 -3.21 -8.88 9.58
CA GLU A 308 -2.09 -9.81 9.67
C GLU A 308 -1.22 -9.29 10.81
N THR A 309 -1.41 -9.90 11.98
CA THR A 309 -0.53 -9.70 13.11
C THR A 309 0.84 -10.22 12.71
N TRP A 310 1.80 -9.33 12.49
CA TRP A 310 3.20 -9.71 12.57
C TRP A 310 3.47 -10.12 14.02
N THR A 311 3.43 -11.43 14.25
CA THR A 311 3.80 -12.02 15.53
C THR A 311 5.31 -11.94 15.66
N ARG A 312 5.81 -11.23 16.68
CA ARG A 312 7.22 -11.26 17.07
C ARG A 312 7.63 -12.71 17.28
N VAL A 313 8.52 -13.22 16.42
CA VAL A 313 9.11 -14.56 16.63
C VAL A 313 9.93 -14.46 17.91
N GLY A 314 9.43 -15.09 18.96
CA GLY A 314 10.05 -15.10 20.28
C GLY A 314 11.48 -15.60 20.20
N ASN A 315 12.32 -15.05 21.07
CA ASN A 315 13.76 -15.25 21.17
C ASN A 315 14.15 -16.66 21.67
N ASN A 316 13.55 -17.72 21.11
CA ASN A 316 13.92 -19.11 21.35
C ASN A 316 14.71 -19.61 20.15
N ARG A 317 16.03 -19.60 20.32
CA ARG A 317 16.98 -20.39 19.53
C ARG A 317 16.64 -21.88 19.71
N THR A 318 15.73 -22.40 18.91
CA THR A 318 15.66 -23.84 18.62
C THR A 318 16.00 -24.08 17.16
N THR A 319 17.04 -24.89 17.00
CA THR A 319 17.89 -25.19 15.84
C THR A 319 17.19 -25.85 14.64
N GLN A 320 15.87 -25.69 14.48
CA GLN A 320 15.09 -26.38 13.46
C GLN A 320 14.67 -25.49 12.27
N THR A 321 14.51 -24.17 12.46
CA THR A 321 14.10 -23.23 11.40
C THR A 321 15.21 -22.94 10.40
N GLY A 322 16.48 -22.95 10.83
CA GLY A 322 17.64 -22.73 9.96
C GLY A 322 17.85 -23.80 8.87
N LYS A 323 17.24 -24.99 9.01
CA LYS A 323 17.32 -26.07 8.01
C LYS A 323 16.29 -25.91 6.88
N ARG A 324 15.16 -25.22 7.11
CA ARG A 324 14.10 -25.04 6.10
C ARG A 324 14.46 -23.98 5.05
N ALA A 325 15.12 -22.89 5.46
CA ALA A 325 15.53 -21.83 4.54
C ALA A 325 16.65 -22.27 3.57
N ARG A 326 17.48 -23.25 3.95
CA ARG A 326 18.55 -23.79 3.07
C ARG A 326 18.06 -24.80 2.02
N GLY A 327 16.81 -25.26 2.11
CA GLY A 327 16.21 -26.16 1.12
C GLY A 327 15.68 -25.43 -0.12
N LEU A 328 15.11 -24.23 0.07
CA LEU A 328 14.44 -23.47 -0.99
C LEU A 328 15.39 -22.68 -1.91
N LEU A 329 16.68 -22.61 -1.58
CA LEU A 329 17.71 -21.97 -2.39
C LEU A 329 18.46 -22.94 -3.34
N ARG A 330 18.02 -24.21 -3.42
CA ARG A 330 18.54 -25.18 -4.42
C ARG A 330 17.64 -25.35 -5.65
N GLU A 331 16.51 -24.65 -5.72
CA GLU A 331 15.58 -24.69 -6.85
C GLU A 331 15.54 -23.37 -7.65
N PHE A 332 16.60 -22.55 -7.57
CA PHE A 332 16.84 -21.45 -8.50
C PHE A 332 18.25 -21.50 -9.08
#